data_AF-A0A560RRZ6-F1
#
_entry.id   AF-A0A560RRZ6-F1
#
_cell.length_a   1.000
_cell.length_b   1.000
_cell.length_c   1.000
_cell.angle_alpha   90.00
_cell.angle_beta   90.00
_cell.angle_gamma   90.00
#
_symmetry.space_group_name_H-M   'P 1'
#
loop_
_entity.id
_entity.type
_entity.pdbx_description
1 polymer ?
#
loop_
_entity_poly.entity_id
_entity_poly.type
_entity_poly.pdbx_seq_one_letter_code
_entity_poly.pdbx_strand_id
1 'polypeptide(L)' 'MNVDHKPTLIHRSSDRSIVHTLIQRDHGSFYIDRPKWPTISGRRYPSLSEFSAALRLMGLKPVQVAGS' A
#
# COMPACT_ATOMS: atom_id res chain seq x y z
N MET A 1 -14.44 -4.50 -4.79
CA MET A 1 -14.69 -3.28 -5.58
C MET A 1 -14.19 -2.09 -4.77
N ASN A 2 -13.33 -1.24 -5.32
CA ASN A 2 -12.79 -0.07 -4.61
C ASN A 2 -13.81 1.07 -4.78
N VAL A 3 -14.57 1.37 -3.73
CA VAL A 3 -15.84 2.12 -3.80
C VAL A 3 -15.64 3.60 -4.13
N ASP A 4 -14.42 4.14 -3.96
CA ASP A 4 -14.19 5.60 -4.02
C ASP A 4 -13.20 6.07 -5.10
N HIS A 5 -12.78 5.19 -6.02
CA HIS A 5 -11.81 5.50 -7.11
C HIS A 5 -10.43 5.98 -6.63
N LYS A 6 -10.17 5.95 -5.33
CA LYS A 6 -8.87 6.30 -4.75
C LYS A 6 -7.91 5.11 -4.80
N PRO A 7 -6.61 5.32 -5.05
CA PRO A 7 -5.64 4.24 -5.02
C PRO A 7 -5.55 3.67 -3.59
N THR A 8 -5.80 2.38 -3.45
CA THR A 8 -5.91 1.71 -2.16
C THR A 8 -5.00 0.49 -2.11
N LEU A 9 -4.18 0.40 -1.07
CA LEU A 9 -3.44 -0.79 -0.72
C LEU A 9 -4.37 -1.76 0.03
N ILE A 10 -4.75 -2.84 -0.62
CA ILE A 10 -5.50 -3.95 -0.01
C ILE A 10 -4.50 -5.02 0.40
N HIS A 11 -4.51 -5.42 1.67
CA HIS A 11 -3.61 -6.45 2.20
C HIS A 11 -4.29 -7.24 3.32
N ARG A 12 -3.69 -8.39 3.65
CA ARG A 12 -4.15 -9.23 4.75
C ARG A 12 -3.29 -8.99 5.99
N SER A 13 -3.96 -8.75 7.11
CA SER A 13 -3.37 -8.64 8.44
C SER A 13 -3.02 -10.02 9.02
N SER A 14 -2.19 -10.06 10.07
CA SER A 14 -1.84 -11.30 10.77
C SER A 14 -3.05 -11.99 11.42
N ASP A 15 -4.06 -11.22 11.80
CA ASP A 15 -5.36 -11.71 12.29
C ASP A 15 -6.30 -12.20 11.16
N ARG A 16 -5.78 -12.32 9.93
CA ARG A 16 -6.48 -12.71 8.69
C ARG A 16 -7.50 -11.70 8.17
N SER A 17 -7.70 -10.55 8.82
CA SER A 17 -8.58 -9.51 8.31
C SER A 17 -8.05 -8.90 7.01
N ILE A 18 -8.96 -8.49 6.13
CA ILE A 18 -8.63 -7.70 4.94
C ILE A 18 -8.63 -6.24 5.33
N VAL A 19 -7.52 -5.56 5.10
CA VAL A 19 -7.32 -4.16 5.46
C VAL A 19 -7.10 -3.35 4.20
N HIS A 20 -7.80 -2.21 4.15
CA HIS A 20 -7.70 -1.21 3.11
C HIS A 20 -6.93 -0.03 3.67
N THR A 21 -5.87 0.38 3.00
CA THR A 21 -5.07 1.55 3.38
C THR A 21 -4.98 2.48 2.19
N LEU A 22 -5.43 3.72 2.36
CA LEU A 22 -5.37 4.73 1.31
C LEU A 22 -3.91 4.99 0.95
N ILE A 23 -3.59 4.89 -0.35
CA ILE A 23 -2.33 5.37 -0.88
C ILE A 23 -2.50 6.87 -1.12
N GLN A 24 -1.75 7.67 -0.39
CA GLN A 24 -1.75 9.11 -0.51
C GLN A 24 -0.73 9.54 -1.56
N ARG A 25 -0.99 10.70 -2.17
CA ARG A 25 -0.08 11.33 -3.13
C ARG A 25 0.13 12.78 -2.72
N ASP A 26 1.39 13.17 -2.57
CA ASP A 26 1.78 14.53 -2.21
C ASP A 26 3.05 14.93 -2.96
N HIS A 27 3.06 16.12 -3.56
CA HIS A 27 4.17 16.64 -4.38
C HIS A 27 4.79 15.60 -5.34
N GLY A 28 3.95 14.78 -5.98
CA GLY A 28 4.39 13.73 -6.91
C GLY A 28 4.86 12.42 -6.27
N SER A 29 5.03 12.37 -4.95
CA SER A 29 5.41 11.17 -4.20
C SER A 29 4.19 10.40 -3.67
N PHE A 30 4.34 9.09 -3.54
CA PHE A 30 3.39 8.16 -2.94
C PHE A 30 3.78 7.85 -1.50
N TYR A 31 2.79 7.72 -0.61
CA TYR A 31 2.99 7.30 0.76
C TYR A 31 1.71 6.69 1.35
N ILE A 32 1.82 6.11 2.54
CA ILE A 32 0.69 5.67 3.36
C ILE A 32 0.89 6.12 4.80
N ASP A 33 -0.20 6.28 5.54
CA ASP A 33 -0.17 6.47 6.98
C ASP A 33 -0.61 5.19 7.68
N ARG A 34 0.37 4.46 8.25
CA ARG A 34 0.14 3.22 8.97
C ARG A 34 1.19 3.06 10.09
N PRO A 35 0.99 3.68 11.27
CA PRO A 35 2.00 3.74 12.33
C PRO A 35 2.57 2.38 12.78
N LYS A 36 1.80 1.29 12.63
CA LYS A 36 2.25 -0.09 12.91
C LYS A 36 3.36 -0.59 11.96
N TRP A 37 3.63 0.12 10.86
CA TRP A 37 4.68 -0.15 9.87
C TRP A 37 5.70 0.97 9.85
N PRO A 38 6.54 1.10 10.89
CA PRO A 38 7.39 2.27 11.10
C PRO A 38 8.42 2.51 9.99
N THR A 39 8.79 1.48 9.23
CA THR A 39 9.77 1.58 8.14
C THR A 39 9.21 2.22 6.86
N ILE A 40 7.88 2.25 6.69
CA ILE A 40 7.24 2.79 5.47
C ILE A 40 6.16 3.84 5.72
N SER A 41 5.59 3.90 6.94
CA SER A 41 4.57 4.89 7.28
C SER A 41 5.12 6.31 7.15
N GLY A 42 4.41 7.17 6.42
CA GLY A 42 4.84 8.53 6.13
C GLY A 42 6.10 8.65 5.27
N ARG A 43 6.71 7.55 4.79
CA ARG A 43 7.86 7.64 3.90
C ARG A 43 7.40 7.95 2.48
N ARG A 44 8.06 8.92 1.84
CA ARG A 44 7.75 9.37 0.48
C ARG A 44 8.51 8.53 -0.53
N TYR A 45 7.81 8.06 -1.55
CA TYR A 45 8.38 7.31 -2.68
C TYR A 45 8.06 8.03 -3.98
N PRO A 46 9.05 8.33 -4.84
CA PRO A 46 8.83 9.08 -6.07
C PRO A 46 8.05 8.31 -7.14
N SER A 47 7.92 6.97 -7.00
CA SER A 47 7.16 6.14 -7.94
C SER A 47 6.40 5.01 -7.24
N LEU A 48 5.34 4.51 -7.89
CA LEU A 48 4.61 3.33 -7.42
C LEU A 48 5.49 2.07 -7.41
N SER A 49 6.46 1.98 -8.32
CA SER A 49 7.42 0.87 -8.37
C SER A 49 8.31 0.83 -7.12
N GLU A 50 8.85 1.97 -6.71
CA GLU A 50 9.65 2.08 -5.48
C GLU A 50 8.82 1.83 -4.23
N PHE A 51 7.59 2.36 -4.18
CA PHE A 51 6.67 2.05 -3.09
C PHE A 51 6.37 0.54 -3.01
N SER A 52 6.13 -0.10 -4.15
CA SER A 52 5.92 -1.56 -4.25
C SER A 52 7.15 -2.36 -3.80
N ALA A 53 8.36 -1.92 -4.16
CA ALA A 53 9.60 -2.53 -3.70
C ALA A 53 9.74 -2.46 -2.18
N ALA A 54 9.43 -1.32 -1.55
CA ALA A 54 9.45 -1.19 -0.10
C ALA A 54 8.44 -2.11 0.60
N LEU A 55 7.23 -2.24 0.05
CA LEU A 55 6.22 -3.19 0.56
C LEU A 55 6.75 -4.64 0.52
N ARG A 56 7.45 -5.03 -0.56
CA ARG A 56 8.07 -6.36 -0.69
C ARG A 56 9.17 -6.60 0.33
N LEU A 57 10.00 -5.59 0.62
CA LEU A 57 11.04 -5.68 1.64
C LEU A 57 10.48 -5.89 3.06
N MET A 58 9.24 -5.43 3.33
CA MET A 58 8.54 -5.75 4.58
C MET A 58 7.93 -7.17 4.61
N GLY A 59 8.04 -7.94 3.52
CA GLY A 59 7.50 -9.28 3.41
C GLY A 59 6.10 -9.38 2.78
N LEU A 60 5.53 -8.27 2.29
CA LEU A 60 4.27 -8.32 1.53
C LEU A 60 4.53 -8.90 0.14
N LYS A 61 3.64 -9.80 -0.30
CA LYS A 61 3.72 -10.41 -1.63
C LYS A 61 2.61 -9.83 -2.52
N PRO A 62 2.93 -9.39 -3.74
CA PRO A 62 1.91 -8.93 -4.68
C PRO A 62 1.00 -10.09 -5.08
N VAL A 63 -0.29 -9.84 -5.15
CA VAL A 63 -1.28 -10.78 -5.68
C VAL A 63 -1.81 -10.19 -6.97
N GLN A 64 -1.69 -10.93 -8.07
CA GLN A 64 -2.40 -10.60 -9.29
C GLN A 64 -3.86 -10.99 -9.09
N VAL A 65 -4.75 -10.01 -9.13
CA VAL A 65 -6.17 -10.29 -9.19
C VAL A 65 -6.49 -10.48 -10.66
N ALA A 66 -6.91 -11.68 -11.06
CA ALA A 66 -7.42 -11.90 -12.41
C ALA A 66 -8.54 -10.88 -12.63
N GLY A 67 -8.42 -10.09 -13.70
CA GLY A 67 -9.39 -9.06 -14.04
C GLY A 67 -10.78 -9.66 -14.05
N SER A 68 -11.69 -9.04 -13.29
CA SER A 68 -13.13 -9.28 -13.39
C SER A 68 -13.66 -8.69 -14.69
#